data_AF-A0AA42YRD1-F1
#
_entry.id   AF-A0AA42YRD1-F1
#
_cell.length_a   1.000
_cell.length_b   1.000
_cell.length_c   1.000
_cell.angle_alpha   90.00
_cell.angle_beta   90.00
_cell.angle_gamma   90.00
#
_symmetry.space_group_name_H-M   'P 1'
#
loop_
_entity.id
_entity.type
_entity.pdbx_description
1 polymer ?
#
loop_
_entity_poly.entity_id
_entity_poly.type
_entity_poly.pdbx_seq_one_letter_code
_entity_poly.pdbx_strand_id
1 'polypeptide(L)'
;MAEVKKEKVAKPKKMADPIAASIDPATQEMIVRAQKLDIETVFDRAVTMKPCNIGMQGTCCKNCAMGPCRLPMPKAGIEGE
;
A
#
# COMPACT_ATOMS: atom_id res chain seq x y z
N MET A 1 -1.53 -19.75 -39.28
CA MET A 1 -1.56 -20.41 -37.97
C MET A 1 -0.41 -19.84 -37.16
N ALA A 2 -0.70 -18.88 -36.27
CA ALA A 2 0.29 -18.28 -35.40
C ALA A 2 -0.36 -18.11 -34.02
N GLU A 3 -0.32 -19.23 -33.30
CA GLU A 3 -0.32 -19.44 -31.86
C GLU A 3 -0.86 -18.29 -30.98
N VAL A 4 -2.05 -18.55 -30.45
CA VAL A 4 -2.74 -17.78 -29.41
C VAL A 4 -1.83 -17.65 -28.18
N LYS A 5 -1.40 -16.42 -27.92
CA LYS A 5 -0.60 -16.05 -26.75
C LYS A 5 -1.48 -16.15 -25.51
N LYS A 6 -1.34 -17.26 -24.77
CA LYS A 6 -1.95 -17.54 -23.47
C LYS A 6 -1.96 -16.30 -22.57
N GLU A 7 -3.16 -15.86 -22.21
CA GLU A 7 -3.38 -14.86 -21.16
C GLU A 7 -2.80 -15.39 -19.85
N LYS A 8 -1.86 -14.65 -19.28
CA LYS A 8 -1.31 -14.95 -17.96
C LYS A 8 -2.36 -14.59 -16.92
N VAL A 9 -3.02 -15.61 -16.37
CA VAL A 9 -3.90 -15.50 -15.20
C VAL A 9 -3.19 -14.70 -14.11
N ALA A 10 -3.79 -13.58 -13.72
CA ALA A 10 -3.25 -12.65 -12.75
C ALA A 10 -3.07 -13.35 -11.39
N LYS A 11 -1.91 -13.15 -10.76
CA LYS A 11 -1.61 -13.62 -9.40
C LYS A 11 -2.71 -13.16 -8.43
N PRO A 12 -3.07 -13.95 -7.39
CA PRO A 12 -4.07 -13.55 -6.41
C PRO A 12 -3.62 -12.23 -5.76
N LYS A 13 -4.40 -11.16 -5.99
CA LYS A 13 -4.17 -9.85 -5.37
C LYS A 13 -4.31 -10.03 -3.85
N LYS A 14 -3.40 -9.46 -3.07
CA LYS A 14 -3.62 -9.33 -1.62
C LYS A 14 -4.76 -8.33 -1.44
N MET A 15 -5.97 -8.85 -1.20
CA MET A 15 -7.18 -8.07 -1.02
C MET A 15 -7.33 -7.67 0.45
N ALA A 16 -7.91 -6.50 0.70
CA ALA A 16 -8.23 -6.07 2.06
C ALA A 16 -9.45 -6.81 2.60
N ASP A 17 -9.41 -7.17 3.89
CA ASP A 17 -10.57 -7.72 4.59
C ASP A 17 -11.65 -6.62 4.75
N PRO A 18 -12.87 -6.80 4.21
CA PRO A 18 -13.90 -5.75 4.23
C PRO A 18 -14.25 -5.29 5.65
N ILE A 19 -14.32 -6.23 6.60
CA ILE A 19 -14.67 -5.97 8.01
C ILE A 19 -13.55 -5.19 8.72
N ALA A 20 -12.29 -5.45 8.39
CA ALA A 20 -11.16 -4.71 8.95
C ALA A 20 -10.99 -3.33 8.29
N ALA A 21 -11.44 -3.19 7.04
CA ALA A 21 -11.32 -1.96 6.26
C ALA A 21 -12.28 -0.86 6.71
N SER A 22 -13.50 -1.19 7.13
CA SER A 22 -14.49 -0.20 7.60
C SER A 22 -15.47 -0.80 8.60
N ILE A 23 -15.91 0.01 9.56
CA ILE A 23 -17.01 -0.34 10.48
C ILE A 23 -18.39 -0.20 9.82
N ASP A 24 -18.50 0.61 8.77
CA ASP A 24 -19.77 0.86 8.09
C ASP A 24 -20.17 -0.32 7.18
N PRO A 25 -21.35 -0.93 7.37
CA PRO A 25 -21.77 -2.10 6.60
C PRO A 25 -21.94 -1.81 5.11
N ALA A 26 -22.40 -0.63 4.72
CA ALA A 26 -22.55 -0.28 3.30
C ALA A 26 -21.19 -0.23 2.58
N THR A 27 -20.17 0.31 3.25
CA THR A 27 -18.78 0.31 2.77
C THR A 27 -18.23 -1.10 2.62
N GLN A 28 -18.50 -2.00 3.58
CA GLN A 28 -18.08 -3.40 3.51
C GLN A 28 -18.67 -4.11 2.28
N GLU A 29 -19.98 -3.94 2.03
CA GLU A 29 -20.65 -4.49 0.85
C GLU A 29 -20.06 -3.97 -0.45
N MET A 30 -19.74 -2.68 -0.51
CA MET A 30 -19.15 -2.06 -1.68
C MET A 30 -17.70 -2.49 -1.93
N ILE A 31 -16.91 -2.75 -0.88
CA ILE A 31 -15.57 -3.33 -1.01
C ILE A 31 -15.64 -4.74 -1.59
N VAL A 32 -16.56 -5.58 -1.08
CA VAL A 32 -16.79 -6.93 -1.62
C VAL A 32 -17.22 -6.87 -3.08
N ARG A 33 -18.11 -5.93 -3.44
CA ARG A 33 -18.53 -5.72 -4.83
C ARG A 33 -17.38 -5.26 -5.71
N ALA A 34 -16.53 -4.34 -5.24
CA ALA A 34 -15.36 -3.86 -5.97
C ALA A 34 -14.37 -4.99 -6.26
N GLN A 35 -14.11 -5.86 -5.28
CA GLN A 35 -13.25 -7.03 -5.43
C GLN A 35 -13.79 -8.02 -6.48
N LYS A 36 -15.12 -8.25 -6.52
CA LYS A 36 -15.78 -9.09 -7.55
C LYS A 36 -15.68 -8.51 -8.96
N LEU A 37 -15.62 -7.18 -9.07
CA LEU A 37 -15.49 -6.47 -10.33
C LEU A 37 -14.01 -6.20 -10.71
N ASP A 38 -13.06 -6.77 -9.96
CA ASP A 38 -11.62 -6.56 -10.14
C ASP A 38 -11.17 -5.09 -10.01
N ILE A 39 -11.98 -4.24 -9.35
CA ILE A 39 -11.71 -2.83 -9.11
C ILE A 39 -10.88 -2.69 -7.83
N GLU A 40 -9.69 -2.11 -7.94
CA GLU A 40 -8.80 -1.90 -6.80
C GLU A 40 -9.21 -0.69 -5.96
N THR A 41 -9.38 -0.88 -4.65
CA THR A 41 -9.75 0.18 -3.72
C THR A 41 -8.53 0.75 -2.98
N VAL A 42 -8.74 1.83 -2.22
CA VAL A 42 -7.70 2.38 -1.34
C VAL A 42 -7.26 1.41 -0.25
N PHE A 43 -8.15 0.53 0.20
CA PHE A 43 -7.86 -0.46 1.24
C PHE A 43 -6.95 -1.56 0.72
N ASP A 44 -7.19 -2.06 -0.50
CA ASP A 44 -6.32 -3.05 -1.15
C ASP A 44 -4.91 -2.47 -1.36
N ARG A 45 -4.84 -1.19 -1.75
CA ARG A 45 -3.57 -0.45 -1.88
C ARG A 45 -2.83 -0.28 -0.56
N ALA A 46 -3.53 -0.03 0.54
CA ALA A 46 -2.92 0.09 1.86
C ALA A 46 -2.28 -1.22 2.34
N VAL A 47 -2.93 -2.36 2.05
CA VAL A 47 -2.41 -3.70 2.43
C VAL A 47 -1.23 -4.13 1.53
N THR A 48 -1.25 -3.73 0.26
CA THR A 48 -0.21 -4.11 -0.71
C THR A 48 1.04 -3.23 -0.63
N MET A 49 0.89 -1.94 -0.30
CA MET A 49 2.01 -1.02 -0.17
C MET A 49 2.71 -1.16 1.18
N LYS A 50 3.98 -1.61 1.14
CA LYS A 50 4.84 -1.57 2.32
C LYS A 50 5.21 -0.12 2.63
N PRO A 51 5.06 0.35 3.88
CA PRO A 51 5.48 1.68 4.26
C PRO A 51 7.00 1.83 4.17
N CYS A 52 7.47 3.04 3.84
CA CYS A 52 8.90 3.32 3.77
C CYS A 52 9.49 3.45 5.18
N ASN A 53 10.47 2.60 5.54
CA ASN A 53 11.04 2.57 6.89
C ASN A 53 11.48 3.95 7.41
N ILE A 54 12.19 4.74 6.59
CA ILE A 54 12.63 6.09 6.98
C ILE A 54 11.49 7.12 6.96
N GLY A 55 10.47 6.91 6.12
CA GLY A 55 9.31 7.79 6.03
C GLY A 55 8.40 7.64 7.25
N MET A 56 8.20 6.40 7.72
CA MET A 56 7.49 6.12 8.97
C MET A 56 8.16 6.77 10.18
N GLN A 57 9.49 6.84 10.17
CA GLN A 57 10.28 7.43 11.23
C GLN A 57 10.40 8.96 11.11
N GLY A 58 9.94 9.56 10.01
CA GLY A 58 10.11 11.00 9.75
C GLY A 58 11.56 11.42 9.45
N THR A 59 12.47 10.48 9.18
CA THR A 59 13.91 10.75 8.99
C THR A 59 14.28 11.05 7.52
N CYS A 60 13.30 11.38 6.68
CA CYS A 60 13.53 11.82 5.30
C CYS A 60 13.03 13.26 5.06
N CYS A 61 13.85 14.07 4.40
CA CYS A 61 13.48 15.44 4.01
C CYS A 61 13.55 15.60 2.48
N LYS A 62 12.51 16.22 1.89
CA LYS A 62 12.41 16.50 0.45
C LYS A 62 12.16 17.99 0.12
N ASN A 63 12.48 18.89 1.05
CA ASN A 63 12.08 20.29 0.97
C ASN A 63 12.93 21.13 -0.02
N CYS A 64 14.13 20.67 -0.37
CA CYS A 64 15.00 21.33 -1.33
C CYS A 64 15.47 20.36 -2.43
N ALA A 65 15.92 20.91 -3.56
CA ALA A 65 16.39 20.14 -4.70
C ALA A 65 17.76 19.46 -4.49
N MET A 66 18.44 19.71 -3.36
CA MET A 66 19.68 18.99 -2.99
C MET A 66 19.38 17.60 -2.43
N GLY A 67 18.15 17.36 -1.95
CA GLY A 67 17.70 16.10 -1.39
C GLY A 67 17.31 15.06 -2.45
N PRO A 68 16.77 13.90 -2.04
CA PRO A 68 16.17 13.61 -0.73
C PRO A 68 17.22 13.27 0.33
N CYS A 69 17.24 14.04 1.43
CA CYS A 69 18.06 13.72 2.59
C CYS A 69 17.46 12.50 3.32
N ARG A 70 18.30 11.51 3.66
CA ARG A 70 17.91 10.30 4.40
C ARG A 70 18.81 10.17 5.62
N LEU A 71 18.27 10.43 6.80
CA LEU A 71 19.03 10.38 8.04
C LEU A 71 18.98 8.96 8.62
N PRO A 72 20.12 8.24 8.71
CA PRO A 72 20.15 6.98 9.44
C PRO A 72 19.96 7.26 10.94
N MET A 73 19.28 6.36 11.65
CA MET A 73 19.09 6.47 13.09
C MET A 73 20.44 6.48 13.83
N PRO A 74 20.62 7.35 14.86
CA PRO A 74 21.70 7.18 15.82
C PRO A 74 21.53 5.84 16.55
N LYS A 75 22.64 5.20 16.93
CA LYS A 75 22.62 3.92 17.67
C LYS A 75 21.87 3.99 19.02
N ALA A 76 21.67 5.19 19.57
CA ALA A 76 21.03 5.44 20.86
C ALA A 76 19.51 5.77 20.76
N GLY A 77 18.93 5.80 19.56
CA GLY A 77 17.56 6.27 19.36
C GLY A 77 17.46 7.80 19.24
N ILE A 78 16.23 8.31 19.14
CA ILE A 78 15.92 9.75 19.07
C ILE A 78 15.55 10.17 20.50
N GLU A 79 16.43 10.91 21.18
CA GLU A 79 16.17 11.47 22.50
C GLU A 79 15.51 12.86 22.33
N GLY A 80 14.28 13.03 22.84
CA GLY A 80 13.55 14.29 22.82
C GLY A 80 12.33 14.25 21.90
N GLU A 81 11.24 13.68 22.41
CA GLU A 81 9.89 14.01 21.94
C GLU A 81 9.44 15.34 22.56
#